data_AF-A0A094A9U1-F1
#
_entry.id   AF-A0A094A9U1-F1
#
_cell.length_a   1.000
_cell.length_b   1.000
_cell.length_c   1.000
_cell.angle_alpha   90.00
_cell.angle_beta   90.00
_cell.angle_gamma   90.00
#
_symmetry.space_group_name_H-M   'P 1'
#
loop_
_entity.id
_entity.type
_entity.pdbx_description
1 polymer ?
#
loop_
_entity_poly.entity_id
_entity_poly.type
_entity_poly.pdbx_seq_one_letter_code
_entity_poly.pdbx_strand_id
1 'polypeptide(L)'
;MIAGLYLGEIFRVVLTPPSFPPSKKIPLKNSLGQPTFSRPSFKSAKLCKAYTLDSSILSAIEEDPFEDLSKTAYLFKTKLQISPSPPELKLIRRLAELIGTRAARLFACDGSLLSKYTQFKDRGAVALREILDWGEKKRGERDPIEIAVQGSWCGCVTGVGAALIAALTLKRVKEGNMAGIHHPESYS
;
A
#
# COMPACT_ATOMS: atom_id res chain seq x y z
N MET A 1 -0.32 8.75 -5.19
CA MET A 1 -1.45 7.80 -4.97
C MET A 1 -0.96 6.56 -4.23
N ILE A 2 -0.64 6.69 -2.93
CA ILE A 2 0.04 5.62 -2.17
C ILE A 2 -0.67 5.36 -0.84
N ALA A 3 -1.48 6.30 -0.34
CA ALA A 3 -2.14 6.17 0.95
C ALA A 3 -2.98 4.88 1.03
N GLY A 4 -2.81 4.13 2.13
CA GLY A 4 -3.42 2.81 2.31
C GLY A 4 -4.95 2.83 2.19
N LEU A 5 -5.57 3.97 2.49
CA LEU A 5 -6.99 4.24 2.30
C LEU A 5 -7.46 4.03 0.85
N TYR A 6 -6.60 4.30 -0.14
CA TYR A 6 -6.97 4.19 -1.56
C TYR A 6 -6.69 2.81 -2.16
N LEU A 7 -5.82 2.00 -1.55
CA LEU A 7 -5.45 0.69 -2.08
C LEU A 7 -6.65 -0.25 -2.17
N GLY A 8 -7.45 -0.29 -1.10
CA GLY A 8 -8.67 -1.10 -1.06
C GLY A 8 -9.74 -0.60 -2.03
N GLU A 9 -9.82 0.71 -2.25
CA GLU A 9 -10.75 1.29 -3.22
C GLU A 9 -10.34 0.98 -4.66
N ILE A 10 -9.05 1.04 -4.99
CA ILE A 10 -8.55 0.63 -6.32
C ILE A 10 -8.89 -0.84 -6.57
N PHE A 11 -8.70 -1.70 -5.57
CA PHE A 11 -9.08 -3.11 -5.64
C PHE A 11 -10.59 -3.28 -5.88
N ARG A 12 -11.44 -2.53 -5.15
CA ARG A 12 -12.89 -2.52 -5.33
C ARG A 12 -13.31 -2.11 -6.75
N VAL A 13 -12.70 -1.07 -7.30
CA VAL A 13 -13.00 -0.53 -8.63
C VAL A 13 -12.66 -1.55 -9.72
N VAL A 14 -11.59 -2.32 -9.58
CA VAL A 14 -11.25 -3.35 -10.57
C VAL A 14 -12.20 -4.55 -10.48
N LEU A 15 -12.66 -4.92 -9.28
CA LEU A 15 -13.60 -6.03 -9.07
C LEU A 15 -15.04 -5.66 -9.43
N THR A 16 -15.42 -4.40 -9.30
CA THR A 16 -16.78 -3.93 -9.60
C THR A 16 -16.86 -3.62 -11.09
N PRO A 17 -17.83 -4.17 -11.85
CA PRO A 17 -18.03 -3.74 -13.23
C PRO A 17 -18.36 -2.24 -13.28
N PRO A 18 -17.91 -1.50 -14.31
CA PRO A 18 -18.26 -0.09 -14.43
C PRO A 18 -19.78 0.06 -14.51
N SER A 19 -20.37 0.88 -13.62
CA SER A 19 -21.76 1.34 -13.74
C SER A 19 -21.96 2.31 -14.93
N PHE A 20 -20.91 2.59 -15.69
CA PHE A 20 -20.98 3.42 -16.88
C PHE A 20 -21.83 2.69 -17.95
N PRO A 21 -22.73 3.38 -18.66
CA PRO A 21 -23.49 2.76 -19.74
C PRO A 21 -22.54 2.10 -20.76
N PRO A 22 -22.99 1.06 -21.48
CA PRO A 22 -22.13 0.19 -22.26
C PRO A 22 -21.66 0.88 -23.54
N SER A 23 -20.75 1.86 -23.44
CA SER A 23 -19.96 2.27 -24.59
C SER A 23 -18.87 1.22 -24.80
N LYS A 24 -19.27 0.17 -25.52
CA LYS A 24 -18.46 -0.95 -26.02
C LYS A 24 -17.90 -1.85 -24.92
N LYS A 25 -18.44 -3.07 -24.85
CA LYS A 25 -17.66 -4.25 -24.44
C LYS A 25 -16.36 -4.16 -25.24
N ILE A 26 -15.23 -3.88 -24.61
CA ILE A 26 -13.92 -4.07 -25.24
C ILE A 26 -13.65 -5.55 -25.03
N PRO A 27 -13.89 -6.44 -26.02
CA PRO A 27 -13.48 -7.81 -25.87
C PRO A 27 -11.94 -7.78 -25.88
N LEU A 28 -11.33 -7.99 -24.72
CA LEU A 28 -9.95 -8.49 -24.69
C LEU A 28 -10.01 -9.84 -25.39
N LYS A 29 -9.67 -9.84 -26.68
CA LYS A 29 -9.47 -11.04 -27.48
C LYS A 29 -7.98 -11.34 -27.43
N ASN A 30 -7.61 -12.59 -27.18
CA ASN A 30 -6.27 -13.08 -27.56
C ASN A 30 -6.12 -13.01 -29.09
N SER A 31 -4.89 -13.17 -29.58
CA SER A 31 -4.57 -13.30 -31.01
C SER A 31 -5.35 -14.42 -31.74
N LEU A 32 -6.06 -15.28 -31.01
CA LEU A 32 -6.89 -16.38 -31.49
C LEU A 32 -8.41 -16.09 -31.44
N GLY A 33 -8.84 -14.86 -31.12
CA GLY A 33 -10.24 -14.44 -31.23
C GLY A 33 -11.21 -14.99 -30.17
N GLN A 34 -10.71 -15.68 -29.14
CA GLN A 34 -11.51 -16.19 -28.04
C GLN A 34 -11.70 -15.12 -26.95
N PRO A 35 -12.85 -15.08 -26.26
CA PRO A 35 -13.04 -14.21 -25.10
C PRO A 35 -12.16 -14.73 -23.95
N THR A 36 -11.03 -14.06 -23.69
CA THR A 36 -10.02 -14.57 -22.73
C THR A 36 -10.39 -14.36 -21.28
N PHE A 37 -11.41 -13.55 -20.99
CA PHE A 37 -11.71 -13.21 -19.62
C PHE A 37 -13.15 -12.73 -19.45
N SER A 38 -14.03 -13.61 -19.01
CA SER A 38 -15.25 -13.19 -18.32
C SER A 38 -14.79 -12.52 -17.02
N ARG A 39 -14.78 -11.18 -16.99
CA ARG A 39 -14.58 -10.45 -15.72
C ARG A 39 -15.48 -11.08 -14.68
N PRO A 40 -14.96 -11.48 -13.51
CA PRO A 40 -15.80 -12.00 -12.46
C PRO A 40 -16.79 -10.90 -12.09
N SER A 41 -18.04 -11.06 -12.50
CA SER A 41 -19.09 -10.12 -12.20
C SER A 41 -19.58 -10.41 -10.79
N PHE A 42 -18.74 -10.06 -9.82
CA PHE A 42 -19.06 -10.11 -8.40
C PHE A 42 -20.17 -9.09 -8.10
N LYS A 43 -21.43 -9.46 -8.31
CA LYS A 43 -22.58 -8.65 -7.91
C LYS A 43 -22.82 -8.83 -6.41
N SER A 44 -22.30 -7.91 -5.60
CA SER A 44 -22.77 -7.76 -4.21
C SER A 44 -23.11 -6.31 -3.90
N ALA A 45 -24.19 -6.10 -3.17
CA ALA A 45 -24.61 -4.78 -2.73
C ALA A 45 -23.57 -4.08 -1.83
N LYS A 46 -22.67 -4.86 -1.21
CA LYS A 46 -21.58 -4.38 -0.36
C LYS A 46 -20.39 -3.85 -1.17
N LEU A 47 -20.12 -4.39 -2.36
CA LEU A 47 -19.07 -3.90 -3.27
C LEU A 47 -19.43 -2.55 -3.92
N CYS A 48 -20.72 -2.18 -3.95
CA CYS A 48 -21.17 -0.91 -4.52
C CYS A 48 -20.90 0.30 -3.61
N LYS A 49 -20.64 0.08 -2.32
CA LYS A 49 -20.33 1.16 -1.37
C LYS A 49 -18.84 1.51 -1.44
N ALA A 50 -18.53 2.77 -1.74
CA ALA A 50 -17.16 3.27 -1.73
C ALA A 50 -16.50 3.08 -0.35
N TYR A 51 -15.19 2.84 -0.32
CA TYR A 51 -14.39 2.68 0.89
C TYR A 51 -14.84 1.54 1.84
N THR A 52 -15.57 0.56 1.31
CA THR A 52 -15.95 -0.62 2.11
C THR A 52 -14.81 -1.63 2.22
N LEU A 53 -13.84 -1.57 1.30
CA LEU A 53 -12.65 -2.43 1.32
C LEU A 53 -11.44 -1.62 1.80
N ASP A 54 -10.85 -2.06 2.91
CA ASP A 54 -9.60 -1.52 3.44
C ASP A 54 -8.36 -2.23 2.86
N SER A 55 -7.20 -1.59 2.98
CA SER A 55 -5.90 -2.21 2.66
C SER A 55 -5.61 -3.48 3.46
N SER A 56 -6.30 -3.70 4.59
CA SER A 56 -6.17 -4.92 5.40
C SER A 56 -6.61 -6.18 4.65
N ILE A 57 -7.55 -6.07 3.72
CA ILE A 57 -7.99 -7.20 2.90
C ILE A 57 -6.89 -7.63 1.94
N LEU A 58 -6.16 -6.67 1.37
CA LEU A 58 -5.06 -6.97 0.46
C LEU A 58 -3.91 -7.67 1.20
N SER A 59 -3.54 -7.18 2.39
CA SER A 59 -2.56 -7.87 3.23
C SER A 59 -2.99 -9.30 3.57
N ALA A 60 -4.26 -9.49 3.96
CA ALA A 60 -4.79 -10.81 4.30
C ALA A 60 -4.80 -11.76 3.10
N ILE A 61 -5.02 -11.25 1.88
CA ILE A 61 -4.92 -12.03 0.64
C ILE A 61 -3.46 -12.43 0.38
N GLU A 62 -2.50 -11.53 0.58
CA GLU A 62 -1.07 -11.77 0.36
C GLU A 62 -0.42 -12.69 1.41
N GLU A 63 -0.96 -12.74 2.62
CA GLU A 63 -0.50 -13.58 3.72
C GLU A 63 -1.03 -15.03 3.66
N ASP A 64 -1.94 -15.34 2.73
CA ASP A 64 -2.46 -16.69 2.55
C ASP A 64 -1.34 -17.63 2.05
N PRO A 65 -0.96 -18.70 2.79
CA PRO A 65 0.11 -19.61 2.40
C PRO A 65 -0.38 -20.77 1.52
N PHE A 66 -1.69 -20.97 1.37
CA PHE A 66 -2.26 -22.11 0.67
C PHE A 66 -2.40 -21.83 -0.83
N GLU A 67 -2.04 -22.80 -1.69
CA GLU A 67 -2.21 -22.70 -3.15
C GLU A 67 -3.68 -22.61 -3.57
N ASP A 68 -4.55 -23.26 -2.80
CA ASP A 68 -6.01 -23.26 -3.01
C ASP A 68 -6.67 -21.95 -2.55
N LEU A 69 -5.93 -21.06 -1.88
CA LEU A 69 -6.42 -19.77 -1.38
C LEU A 69 -7.64 -19.89 -0.46
N SER A 70 -7.69 -20.94 0.34
CA SER A 70 -8.82 -21.27 1.22
C SER A 70 -9.14 -20.16 2.24
N LYS A 71 -8.12 -19.48 2.78
CA LYS A 71 -8.35 -18.36 3.72
C LYS A 71 -8.95 -17.17 2.98
N THR A 72 -8.45 -16.90 1.77
CA THR A 72 -8.99 -15.86 0.89
C THR A 72 -10.46 -16.14 0.54
N ALA A 73 -10.80 -17.37 0.15
CA ALA A 73 -12.17 -17.78 -0.12
C ALA A 73 -13.09 -17.56 1.09
N TYR A 74 -12.64 -17.93 2.28
CA TYR A 74 -13.36 -17.68 3.53
C TYR A 74 -13.55 -16.18 3.80
N LEU A 75 -12.51 -15.36 3.60
CA LEU A 75 -12.57 -13.91 3.80
C LEU A 75 -13.61 -13.26 2.88
N PHE A 76 -13.67 -13.68 1.62
CA PHE A 76 -14.67 -13.22 0.66
C PHE A 76 -16.08 -13.68 1.02
N LYS A 77 -16.24 -14.91 1.52
CA LYS A 77 -17.53 -15.42 2.00
C LYS A 77 -18.02 -14.65 3.23
N THR A 78 -17.16 -14.41 4.19
CA THR A 78 -17.51 -13.75 5.46
C THR A 78 -17.77 -12.25 5.28
N LYS A 79 -16.87 -11.53 4.60
CA LYS A 79 -16.99 -10.07 4.44
C LYS A 79 -17.95 -9.67 3.31
N LEU A 80 -17.84 -10.35 2.16
CA LEU A 80 -18.51 -9.93 0.92
C LEU A 80 -19.67 -10.83 0.52
N GLN A 81 -19.89 -11.95 1.21
CA GLN A 81 -20.92 -12.95 0.89
C GLN A 81 -20.83 -13.44 -0.55
N ILE A 82 -19.60 -13.59 -1.04
CA ILE A 82 -19.29 -14.07 -2.39
C ILE A 82 -18.52 -15.37 -2.27
N SER A 83 -18.87 -16.35 -3.11
CA SER A 83 -18.12 -17.58 -3.32
C SER A 83 -17.36 -17.51 -4.65
N PRO A 84 -16.09 -17.08 -4.66
CA PRO A 84 -15.28 -17.05 -5.88
C PRO A 84 -14.87 -18.47 -6.31
N SER A 85 -14.69 -18.65 -7.61
CA SER A 85 -14.14 -19.89 -8.19
C SER A 85 -12.61 -19.95 -8.07
N PRO A 86 -11.98 -21.15 -8.16
CA PRO A 86 -10.52 -21.28 -8.10
C PRO A 86 -9.72 -20.37 -9.07
N PRO A 87 -10.10 -20.19 -10.36
CA PRO A 87 -9.38 -19.26 -11.24
C PRO A 87 -9.55 -17.79 -10.82
N GLU A 88 -10.71 -17.42 -10.26
CA GLU A 88 -10.95 -16.06 -9.76
C GLU A 88 -10.14 -15.76 -8.51
N LEU A 89 -9.95 -16.74 -7.62
CA LEU A 89 -9.09 -16.62 -6.45
C LEU A 89 -7.63 -16.35 -6.85
N LYS A 90 -7.12 -17.08 -7.85
CA LYS A 90 -5.77 -16.85 -8.39
C LYS A 90 -5.65 -15.44 -8.97
N LEU A 91 -6.68 -14.95 -9.65
CA LEU A 91 -6.68 -13.58 -10.16
C LEU A 91 -6.70 -12.54 -9.05
N ILE A 92 -7.53 -12.74 -8.02
CA ILE A 92 -7.61 -11.85 -6.85
C ILE A 92 -6.24 -11.74 -6.18
N ARG A 93 -5.53 -12.86 -6.02
CA ARG A 93 -4.17 -12.89 -5.47
C ARG A 93 -3.20 -12.09 -6.33
N ARG A 94 -3.18 -12.32 -7.64
CA ARG A 94 -2.31 -11.57 -8.57
C ARG A 94 -2.60 -10.08 -8.60
N LEU A 95 -3.88 -9.71 -8.50
CA LEU A 95 -4.31 -8.33 -8.49
C LEU A 95 -3.87 -7.62 -7.20
N ALA A 96 -3.97 -8.29 -6.05
CA ALA A 96 -3.45 -7.78 -4.78
C ALA A 96 -1.93 -7.57 -4.84
N GLU A 97 -1.18 -8.57 -5.32
CA GLU A 97 0.28 -8.48 -5.50
C GLU A 97 0.69 -7.32 -6.43
N LEU A 98 -0.01 -7.13 -7.55
CA LEU A 98 0.26 -6.05 -8.50
C LEU A 98 0.00 -4.68 -7.90
N ILE A 99 -1.13 -4.50 -7.21
CA ILE A 99 -1.46 -3.24 -6.54
C ILE A 99 -0.43 -2.92 -5.46
N GLY A 100 -0.09 -3.92 -4.62
CA GLY A 100 0.90 -3.76 -3.56
C GLY A 100 2.29 -3.44 -4.10
N THR A 101 2.72 -4.10 -5.18
CA THR A 101 4.03 -3.85 -5.81
C THR A 101 4.10 -2.46 -6.43
N ARG A 102 3.05 -2.02 -7.14
CA ARG A 102 2.98 -0.66 -7.68
C ARG A 102 3.04 0.39 -6.57
N ALA A 103 2.33 0.15 -5.48
CA ALA A 103 2.34 1.06 -4.33
C ALA A 103 3.72 1.11 -3.66
N ALA A 104 4.40 -0.02 -3.51
CA ALA A 104 5.75 -0.08 -2.95
C ALA A 104 6.76 0.71 -3.80
N ARG A 105 6.68 0.59 -5.13
CA ARG A 105 7.51 1.36 -6.05
C ARG A 105 7.27 2.86 -5.96
N LEU A 106 6.01 3.29 -5.86
CA LEU A 106 5.70 4.72 -5.68
C LEU A 106 6.14 5.22 -4.29
N PHE A 107 6.06 4.39 -3.26
CA PHE A 107 6.53 4.75 -1.92
C PHE A 107 8.04 4.93 -1.86
N ALA A 108 8.82 4.11 -2.57
CA ALA A 108 10.26 4.29 -2.67
C ALA A 108 10.66 5.71 -3.12
N CYS A 109 9.80 6.39 -3.88
CA CYS A 109 10.02 7.78 -4.29
C CYS A 109 9.57 8.84 -3.25
N ASP A 110 8.61 8.55 -2.37
CA ASP A 110 7.88 9.56 -1.56
C ASP A 110 7.91 9.31 -0.03
N GLY A 111 8.39 8.15 0.43
CA GLY A 111 8.69 7.88 1.85
C GLY A 111 7.49 7.91 2.83
N SER A 112 6.24 8.02 2.36
CA SER A 112 5.09 8.42 3.18
C SER A 112 4.15 7.31 3.73
N LEU A 113 4.42 6.01 3.54
CA LEU A 113 3.64 4.87 4.07
C LEU A 113 4.46 3.71 4.62
N LEU A 114 4.49 3.57 5.95
CA LEU A 114 5.03 2.36 6.57
C LEU A 114 4.39 2.10 7.94
N SER A 115 3.34 1.29 7.98
CA SER A 115 2.91 0.65 9.25
C SER A 115 2.02 -0.58 9.11
N LYS A 116 1.28 -0.77 8.00
CA LYS A 116 0.23 -1.82 7.92
C LYS A 116 0.46 -2.94 6.89
N TYR A 117 1.53 -2.88 6.11
CA TYR A 117 1.70 -3.77 4.95
C TYR A 117 3.03 -4.55 5.05
N THR A 118 2.93 -5.84 5.33
CA THR A 118 4.01 -6.70 5.84
C THR A 118 5.13 -6.93 4.81
N GLN A 119 4.79 -7.04 3.52
CA GLN A 119 5.74 -7.27 2.42
C GLN A 119 6.28 -5.99 1.76
N PHE A 120 5.91 -4.83 2.28
CA PHE A 120 6.19 -3.56 1.60
C PHE A 120 7.64 -3.10 1.76
N LYS A 121 8.32 -3.50 2.84
CA LYS A 121 9.75 -3.20 3.05
C LYS A 121 10.60 -3.88 1.98
N ASP A 122 10.38 -5.17 1.76
CA ASP A 122 11.15 -5.97 0.81
C ASP A 122 10.94 -5.46 -0.62
N ARG A 123 9.68 -5.18 -1.00
CA ARG A 123 9.35 -4.61 -2.31
C ARG A 123 9.88 -3.19 -2.47
N GLY A 124 9.85 -2.38 -1.42
CA GLY A 124 10.41 -1.03 -1.41
C GLY A 124 11.92 -1.03 -1.58
N ALA A 125 12.63 -1.95 -0.93
CA ALA A 125 14.06 -2.13 -1.09
C ALA A 125 14.45 -2.54 -2.51
N VAL A 126 13.70 -3.47 -3.12
CA VAL A 126 13.88 -3.84 -4.53
C VAL A 126 13.65 -2.64 -5.45
N ALA A 127 12.59 -1.87 -5.22
CA ALA A 127 12.28 -0.68 -6.01
C ALA A 127 13.36 0.41 -5.88
N LEU A 128 13.87 0.68 -4.67
CA LEU A 128 14.96 1.63 -4.45
C LEU A 128 16.23 1.19 -5.20
N ARG A 129 16.52 -0.10 -5.20
CA ARG A 129 17.66 -0.66 -5.95
C ARG A 129 17.49 -0.50 -7.46
N GLU A 130 16.28 -0.72 -8.00
CA GLU A 130 15.95 -0.45 -9.40
C GLU A 130 16.11 1.04 -9.75
N ILE A 131 15.71 1.95 -8.86
CA ILE A 131 15.77 3.41 -9.11
C ILE A 131 17.20 3.94 -9.07
N LEU A 132 18.05 3.39 -8.19
CA LEU A 132 19.39 3.91 -7.92
C LEU A 132 20.50 3.11 -8.62
N ASP A 133 20.15 2.15 -9.48
CA ASP A 133 21.05 1.32 -10.29
C ASP A 133 22.20 0.67 -9.49
N TRP A 134 21.93 0.22 -8.27
CA TRP A 134 22.96 -0.35 -7.37
C TRP A 134 23.47 -1.76 -7.75
N GLY A 135 23.08 -2.29 -8.90
CA GLY A 135 23.49 -3.62 -9.37
C GLY A 135 22.91 -4.79 -8.57
N GLU A 136 23.31 -6.02 -8.92
CA GLU A 136 22.81 -7.23 -8.24
C GLU A 136 23.38 -7.39 -6.83
N LYS A 137 22.54 -7.85 -5.91
CA LYS A 137 22.93 -8.08 -4.50
C LYS A 137 23.95 -9.20 -4.42
N LYS A 138 25.17 -8.89 -3.96
CA LYS A 138 26.11 -9.93 -3.51
C LYS A 138 25.57 -10.54 -2.22
N ARG A 139 25.67 -11.87 -2.11
CA ARG A 139 25.12 -12.65 -1.00
C ARG A 139 25.73 -12.17 0.34
N GLY A 140 24.93 -11.50 1.17
CA GLY A 140 25.33 -11.00 2.48
C GLY A 140 25.53 -9.48 2.59
N GLU A 141 25.44 -8.74 1.49
CA GLU A 141 25.59 -7.28 1.50
C GLU A 141 24.27 -6.59 1.85
N ARG A 142 24.32 -5.59 2.74
CA ARG A 142 23.15 -4.74 3.08
C ARG A 142 23.02 -3.62 2.04
N ASP A 143 21.78 -3.22 1.76
CA ASP A 143 21.54 -2.08 0.88
C ASP A 143 22.06 -0.78 1.50
N PRO A 144 22.64 0.15 0.71
CA PRO A 144 23.12 1.44 1.22
C PRO A 144 22.05 2.25 1.93
N ILE A 145 20.78 2.12 1.50
CA ILE A 145 19.62 2.71 2.16
C ILE A 145 18.67 1.59 2.55
N GLU A 146 18.41 1.48 3.85
CA GLU A 146 17.45 0.53 4.39
C GLU A 146 16.22 1.28 4.90
N ILE A 147 15.04 0.83 4.49
CA ILE A 147 13.78 1.33 5.02
C ILE A 147 13.57 0.69 6.40
N ALA A 148 14.07 1.35 7.43
CA ALA A 148 13.78 0.95 8.80
C ALA A 148 12.33 1.31 9.14
N VAL A 149 11.55 0.31 9.58
CA VAL A 149 10.35 0.63 10.35
C VAL A 149 10.82 1.17 11.68
N GLN A 150 10.49 2.42 11.96
CA GLN A 150 10.52 2.91 13.33
C GLN A 150 9.53 2.03 14.11
N GLY A 151 10.07 1.10 14.90
CA GLY A 151 9.30 0.16 15.69
C GLY A 151 8.22 0.92 16.44
N SER A 152 6.97 0.49 16.25
CA SER A 152 5.75 1.04 16.83
C SER A 152 5.98 1.76 18.16
N TRP A 153 6.20 3.08 18.10
CA TRP A 153 5.66 3.99 19.10
C TRP A 153 4.60 4.86 18.42
N CYS A 154 3.52 4.14 18.13
CA CYS A 154 2.20 4.66 17.79
C CYS A 154 1.88 5.86 18.71
N GLY A 155 1.70 7.04 18.11
CA GLY A 155 1.24 8.27 18.77
C GLY A 155 2.33 9.26 19.22
N CYS A 156 3.60 8.85 19.34
CA CYS A 156 4.60 9.64 20.07
C CYS A 156 5.63 10.34 19.18
N VAL A 157 5.70 10.02 17.89
CA VAL A 157 6.68 10.64 16.97
C VAL A 157 6.47 12.15 16.87
N THR A 158 5.23 12.62 17.03
CA THR A 158 4.90 14.04 17.17
C THR A 158 5.35 14.61 18.51
N GLY A 159 5.16 13.88 19.62
CA GLY A 159 5.50 14.36 20.98
C GLY A 159 7.00 14.44 21.24
N VAL A 160 7.74 13.35 21.01
CA VAL A 160 9.20 13.33 21.20
C VAL A 160 9.90 14.19 20.14
N GLY A 161 9.42 14.14 18.89
CA GLY A 161 9.94 15.00 17.82
C GLY A 161 9.75 16.48 18.15
N ALA A 162 8.54 16.89 18.58
CA ALA A 162 8.28 18.26 18.98
C ALA A 162 9.08 18.67 20.22
N ALA A 163 9.22 17.78 21.21
CA ALA A 163 10.02 18.06 22.40
C ALA A 163 11.51 18.23 22.07
N LEU A 164 12.06 17.40 21.18
CA LEU A 164 13.44 17.51 20.71
C LEU A 164 13.65 18.80 19.91
N ILE A 165 12.73 19.13 19.00
CA ILE A 165 12.75 20.40 18.25
C ILE A 165 12.70 21.57 19.24
N ALA A 166 11.80 21.55 20.22
CA ALA A 166 11.72 22.59 21.24
C ALA A 166 13.01 22.72 22.07
N ALA A 167 13.60 21.60 22.51
CA ALA A 167 14.85 21.58 23.27
C ALA A 167 16.03 22.14 22.46
N LEU A 168 16.14 21.77 21.17
CA LEU A 168 17.16 22.31 20.27
C LEU A 168 16.94 23.80 20.02
N THR A 169 15.70 24.26 19.84
CA THR A 169 15.37 25.67 19.71
C THR A 169 15.77 26.46 20.96
N LEU A 170 15.45 25.96 22.17
CA LEU A 170 15.86 26.59 23.43
C LEU A 170 17.38 26.65 23.60
N LYS A 171 18.10 25.60 23.19
CA LYS A 171 19.57 25.62 23.20
C LYS A 171 20.13 26.69 22.26
N ARG A 172 19.58 26.81 21.05
CA ARG A 172 19.97 27.84 20.07
C ARG A 172 19.72 29.26 20.57
N VAL A 173 18.61 29.48 21.27
CA VAL A 173 18.31 30.77 21.91
C VAL A 173 19.36 31.13 22.95
N LYS A 174 19.76 30.18 23.81
CA LYS A 174 20.82 30.40 24.82
C LYS A 174 22.19 30.71 24.19
N GLU A 175 22.46 30.18 23.00
CA GLU A 175 23.66 30.46 22.21
C GLU A 175 23.56 31.76 21.39
N GLY A 176 22.45 32.51 21.52
CA GLY A 176 22.22 33.80 20.84
C GLY A 176 21.70 33.69 19.40
N ASN A 177 21.34 32.50 18.93
CA ASN A 177 20.86 32.27 17.56
C ASN A 177 19.33 32.29 17.50
N MET A 178 18.75 33.44 17.11
CA MET A 178 17.30 33.71 17.12
C MET A 178 16.60 33.50 15.76
N ALA A 179 17.23 32.79 14.82
CA ALA A 179 16.67 32.59 13.48
C ALA A 179 15.29 31.89 13.53
N GLY A 180 14.25 32.58 13.05
CA GLY A 180 12.88 32.06 12.95
C GLY A 180 12.00 32.22 14.20
N ILE A 181 12.46 32.94 15.24
CA ILE A 181 11.68 33.20 16.46
C ILE A 181 10.97 34.54 16.34
N HIS A 182 9.65 34.52 16.38
CA HIS A 182 8.82 35.72 16.21
C HIS A 182 8.84 36.64 17.45
N HIS A 183 8.97 36.07 18.66
CA HIS A 183 9.00 36.82 19.92
C HIS A 183 10.24 36.43 20.76
N PRO A 184 11.39 37.08 20.53
CA PRO A 184 12.63 36.76 21.23
C PRO A 184 12.60 37.09 22.73
N GLU A 185 11.74 38.02 23.13
CA GLU A 185 11.64 38.56 24.50
C GLU A 185 11.04 37.55 25.49
N SER A 186 10.35 36.51 25.01
CA SER A 186 9.73 35.48 25.84
C SER A 186 10.71 34.40 26.33
N TYR A 187 11.98 34.44 25.91
CA TYR A 187 12.97 33.40 26.16
C TYR A 187 14.28 33.92 26.78
N SER A 188 14.28 35.17 27.27
CA SER A 188 15.37 35.78 28.04
C SER A 188 15.35 35.36 29.51
#